data_AF-A0A7J4UMT1-F1
#
_entry.id   AF-A0A7J4UMT1-F1
#
_cell.length_a   1.000
_cell.length_b   1.000
_cell.length_c   1.000
_cell.angle_alpha   90.00
_cell.angle_beta   90.00
_cell.angle_gamma   90.00
#
_symmetry.space_group_name_H-M   'P 1'
#
loop_
_entity.id
_entity.type
_entity.pdbx_description
1 polymer ?
#
loop_
_entity_poly.entity_id
_entity_poly.type
_entity_poly.pdbx_seq_one_letter_code
_entity_poly.pdbx_strand_id
1 'polypeptide(L)' 'AVDMNELSQSIYSIEGEDLSLIGTSEHALLGFHTGQTFERKDLPKKYYSYSMCFRKEVGAHGINEKGIWRTH' A
#
# COMPACT_ATOMS: atom_id res chain seq x y z
N ALA A 1 12.46 12.88 6.38
CA ALA A 1 11.48 12.11 7.17
C ALA A 1 10.24 11.92 6.31
N VAL A 2 9.53 10.79 6.42
CA VAL A 2 8.28 10.56 5.67
C VAL A 2 7.22 11.51 6.21
N ASP A 3 6.59 12.31 5.35
CA ASP A 3 5.49 13.19 5.73
C ASP A 3 4.20 12.37 5.87
N MET A 4 3.70 12.26 7.11
CA MET A 4 2.49 11.50 7.40
C MET A 4 1.21 12.17 6.89
N ASN A 5 1.22 13.50 6.73
CA ASN A 5 0.09 14.21 6.16
C ASN A 5 -0.04 13.89 4.67
N GLU A 6 1.05 13.94 3.90
CA GLU A 6 1.04 13.55 2.49
C GLU A 6 0.59 12.09 2.31
N LEU A 7 1.07 11.19 3.16
CA LEU A 7 0.68 9.79 3.13
C LEU A 7 -0.82 9.61 3.35
N SER A 8 -1.39 10.25 4.37
CA SER A 8 -2.83 10.19 4.65
C SER A 8 -3.69 10.71 3.48
N GLN A 9 -3.21 11.75 2.77
CA GLN A 9 -3.90 12.29 1.60
C GLN A 9 -3.89 11.31 0.42
N SER A 10 -2.88 10.43 0.32
CA SER A 10 -2.74 9.47 -0.78
C SER A 10 -3.55 8.17 -0.59
N ILE A 11 -3.97 7.85 0.63
CA ILE A 11 -4.62 6.58 1.00
C ILE A 11 -6.15 6.73 1.04
N TYR A 12 -6.88 5.75 0.53
CA TYR A 12 -8.33 5.65 0.73
C TYR A 12 -8.65 5.04 2.10
N SER A 13 -9.44 5.73 2.91
CA SER A 13 -9.96 5.24 4.20
C SER A 13 -11.45 4.95 4.07
N ILE A 14 -11.93 3.93 4.78
CA ILE A 14 -13.34 3.53 4.78
C ILE A 14 -14.06 4.35 5.86
N GLU A 15 -15.07 5.12 5.46
CA GLU A 15 -15.82 5.95 6.40
C GLU A 15 -16.59 5.08 7.41
N GLY A 16 -16.47 5.41 8.69
CA GLY A 16 -17.12 4.66 9.77
C GLY A 16 -16.36 3.41 10.24
N GLU A 17 -15.20 3.11 9.63
CA GLU A 17 -14.36 1.96 9.99
C GLU A 17 -12.90 2.37 10.19
N ASP A 18 -12.18 1.64 11.06
CA ASP A 18 -10.73 1.78 11.22
C ASP A 18 -9.98 0.95 10.16
N LEU A 19 -10.34 1.16 8.89
CA LEU A 19 -9.81 0.41 7.75
C LEU A 19 -9.41 1.34 6.62
N SER A 20 -8.42 0.90 5.83
CA SER A 20 -7.92 1.62 4.66
C SER A 20 -7.60 0.65 3.53
N LEU A 21 -7.74 1.11 2.28
CA LEU A 21 -7.39 0.34 1.10
C LEU A 21 -5.89 0.41 0.83
N ILE A 22 -5.29 -0.73 0.49
CA ILE A 22 -3.84 -0.83 0.25
C ILE A 22 -3.46 -0.34 -1.14
N GLY A 23 -2.36 0.42 -1.23
CA GLY A 23 -1.75 0.82 -2.51
C GLY A 23 -0.79 -0.22 -3.12
N THR A 24 -0.50 -1.30 -2.38
CA THR A 24 0.39 -2.40 -2.78
C THR A 24 0.15 -3.62 -1.87
N SER A 25 0.37 -4.82 -2.39
CA SER A 25 0.28 -6.08 -1.65
C SER A 25 1.33 -6.19 -0.52
N GLU A 26 2.37 -5.36 -0.58
CA GLU A 26 3.44 -5.28 0.43
C GLU A 26 2.88 -4.99 1.83
N HIS A 27 1.95 -4.06 1.99
CA HIS A 27 1.43 -3.68 3.32
C HIS A 27 0.81 -4.86 4.06
N ALA A 28 -0.03 -5.64 3.36
CA ALA A 28 -0.66 -6.82 3.93
C ALA A 28 0.37 -7.91 4.25
N LEU A 29 1.35 -8.10 3.36
CA LEU A 29 2.41 -9.09 3.55
C LEU A 29 3.33 -8.75 4.73
N LEU A 30 3.67 -7.49 4.92
CA LEU A 30 4.41 -7.02 6.09
C LEU A 30 3.58 -7.19 7.37
N GLY A 31 2.30 -6.76 7.32
CA GLY A 31 1.35 -6.89 8.41
C GLY A 31 1.16 -8.33 8.89
N PHE A 32 1.19 -9.30 7.97
CA PHE A 32 1.10 -10.74 8.27
C PHE A 32 2.17 -11.25 9.24
N HIS A 33 3.33 -10.60 9.30
CA HIS A 33 4.43 -10.97 10.18
C HIS A 33 4.56 -10.10 11.43
N THR A 34 3.58 -9.25 11.72
CA THR A 34 3.58 -8.38 12.90
C THR A 34 3.71 -9.23 14.17
N GLY A 35 4.70 -8.91 15.00
CA GLY A 35 4.97 -9.62 16.26
C GLY A 35 5.69 -10.96 16.12
N GLN A 36 6.05 -11.39 14.91
CA GLN A 36 6.80 -12.64 14.70
C GLN A 36 8.30 -12.41 14.78
N THR A 37 9.03 -13.38 15.35
CA THR A 37 10.50 -13.44 15.33
C THR A 37 10.93 -14.65 14.51
N PHE A 38 11.86 -14.47 13.57
CA PHE A 38 12.35 -15.56 12.73
C PHE A 38 13.71 -16.07 13.20
N GLU A 39 13.92 -17.37 13.07
CA GLU A 39 15.26 -17.93 13.22
C GLU A 39 16.04 -17.78 11.92
N ARG A 40 17.38 -17.69 12.01
CA ARG A 40 18.25 -17.51 10.84
C ARG A 40 18.08 -18.61 9.78
N LYS A 41 17.74 -19.83 10.21
CA LYS A 41 17.51 -20.98 9.32
C LYS A 41 16.27 -20.83 8.43
N ASP A 42 15.32 -19.98 8.84
CA ASP A 42 14.07 -19.76 8.11
C ASP A 42 14.20 -18.67 7.04
N LEU A 43 15.38 -18.06 6.91
CA LEU A 43 15.66 -16.94 6.02
C LEU A 43 16.56 -17.35 4.84
N PRO A 44 16.38 -16.74 3.65
CA PRO A 44 15.40 -15.69 3.33
C PRO A 44 14.02 -16.28 3.05
N LYS A 45 12.98 -15.66 3.62
CA LYS A 45 11.61 -15.93 3.18
C LYS A 45 11.33 -15.15 1.90
N LYS A 46 10.87 -15.85 0.87
CA LYS A 46 10.53 -15.27 -0.43
C LYS A 46 9.03 -15.41 -0.64
N TYR A 47 8.39 -14.31 -0.99
CA TYR A 47 6.94 -14.24 -1.12
C TYR A 47 6.54 -13.78 -2.51
N TYR A 48 5.39 -14.28 -2.94
CA TYR A 48 4.63 -13.75 -4.05
C TYR A 48 3.25 -13.39 -3.51
N SER A 49 2.76 -12.20 -3.84
CA SER A 49 1.45 -11.73 -3.40
C SER A 49 0.81 -10.92 -4.50
N TYR A 50 -0.50 -11.10 -4.66
CA TYR A 50 -1.34 -10.40 -5.61
C TYR A 50 -2.49 -9.73 -4.86
N SER A 51 -2.74 -8.47 -5.18
CA SER A 51 -3.87 -7.71 -4.66
C SER A 51 -4.31 -6.66 -5.66
N MET A 52 -5.54 -6.18 -5.50
CA MET A 52 -5.92 -4.89 -6.06
C MET A 52 -5.18 -3.78 -5.32
N CYS A 53 -4.80 -2.72 -6.03
CA CYS A 53 -4.07 -1.58 -5.49
C CYS A 53 -4.92 -0.32 -5.68
N PHE A 54 -5.03 0.49 -4.64
CA PHE A 54 -5.86 1.69 -4.63
C PHE A 54 -5.02 2.92 -4.28
N ARG A 55 -4.99 3.92 -5.16
CA ARG A 55 -4.20 5.15 -5.02
C ARG A 55 -5.04 6.37 -5.40
N LYS A 56 -5.07 7.39 -4.54
CA LYS A 56 -5.82 8.62 -4.82
C LYS A 56 -5.20 9.48 -5.93
N GLU A 57 -3.93 9.24 -6.27
CA GLU A 57 -3.16 10.00 -7.28
C GLU A 57 -3.24 11.53 -7.08
N VAL A 58 -3.17 11.97 -5.81
CA VAL A 58 -3.17 13.39 -5.45
C VAL A 58 -1.95 14.09 -6.04
N GLY A 59 -2.16 15.25 -6.65
CA GLY A 59 -1.09 16.06 -7.26
C GLY A 59 -0.73 15.69 -8.71
N ALA A 60 -1.46 14.76 -9.33
CA ALA A 60 -1.20 14.28 -10.69
C ALA A 60 -1.93 15.03 -11.82
N HIS A 61 -2.59 16.15 -11.52
CA HIS A 61 -3.42 16.87 -12.50
C HIS A 61 -2.60 17.29 -13.73
N GLY A 62 -3.14 17.03 -14.92
CA GLY A 62 -2.52 17.31 -16.22
C GLY A 62 -1.46 16.31 -16.68
N ILE A 63 -1.15 15.26 -15.88
CA ILE A 63 -0.11 14.28 -16.22
C ILE A 63 -0.73 12.87 -16.36
N ASN A 64 -0.69 12.33 -17.58
CA ASN A 64 -1.13 10.96 -17.91
C ASN A 64 -2.59 10.64 -17.54
N GLU A 65 -3.49 11.62 -17.67
CA GLU A 65 -4.90 11.50 -17.27
C GLU A 65 -5.74 10.60 -18.20
N LYS A 66 -5.20 10.20 -19.36
CA LYS A 66 -5.91 9.35 -20.33
C LYS A 66 -5.19 8.03 -20.50
N GLY A 67 -5.98 6.94 -20.54
CA GLY A 67 -5.49 5.58 -20.71
C GLY A 67 -5.33 4.84 -19.39
N ILE A 68 -4.42 3.86 -19.37
CA ILE A 68 -4.22 2.94 -18.24
C ILE A 68 -2.92 3.18 -17.47
N TRP A 69 -2.19 4.24 -17.82
CA TRP A 69 -0.88 4.52 -17.22
C TRP A 69 -0.99 5.01 -15.77
N ARG A 70 -2.05 5.77 -15.48
CA ARG A 70 -2.35 6.28 -14.14
C ARG A 70 -3.84 6.10 -13.89
N THR A 71 -4.17 5.23 -12.95
CA THR A 71 -5.53 4.95 -12.51
C THR A 71 -5.57 4.97 -10.98
N HIS A 72 -6.79 4.90 -10.46
CA HIS A 72 -7.01 4.63 -9.05
C HIS A 72 -6.57 3.22 -8.68
#